data_AF-A0A3C1J9M0-F1
#
_entry.id   AF-A0A3C1J9M0-F1
#
_cell.length_a   1.000
_cell.length_b   1.000
_cell.length_c   1.000
_cell.angle_alpha   90.00
_cell.angle_beta   90.00
_cell.angle_gamma   90.00
#
_symmetry.space_group_name_H-M   'P 1'
#
loop_
_entity.id
_entity.type
_entity.pdbx_description
1 polymer ?
#
loop_
_entity_poly.entity_id
_entity_poly.type
_entity_poly.pdbx_seq_one_letter_code
_entity_poly.pdbx_strand_id
1 'polypeptide(L)'
;GHNQGFSPEELRVPLVLYVPGAAPATKTYPTSHLDIVPTLLPLAGVKNPAADYASGISLLEPAGRPYITAASWDTAGLLTGERILEMPLAAYRGGLKVFDAGYLELPGREAAALSPLIVKFQKEAKRFTK
;
A
#
# COMPACT_ATOMS: atom_id res chain seq x y z
N GLY A 1 -0.26 -8.22 17.55
CA GLY A 1 -1.60 -8.02 17.00
C GLY A 1 -1.99 -9.25 16.19
N HIS A 2 -3.27 -9.61 16.13
CA HIS A 2 -3.74 -10.80 15.42
C HIS A 2 -3.94 -10.59 13.89
N ASN A 3 -3.43 -9.50 13.30
CA ASN A 3 -3.49 -9.20 11.86
C ASN A 3 -4.90 -9.34 11.26
N GLN A 4 -5.90 -8.92 12.06
CA GLN A 4 -7.33 -9.07 11.75
C GLN A 4 -7.87 -7.83 11.01
N GLY A 5 -7.16 -6.70 11.01
CA GLY A 5 -7.60 -5.45 10.43
C GLY A 5 -6.49 -4.59 9.81
N PHE A 6 -6.89 -3.46 9.23
CA PHE A 6 -6.03 -2.49 8.55
C PHE A 6 -6.15 -1.09 9.15
N SER A 7 -6.29 -1.03 10.48
CA SER A 7 -6.40 0.23 11.23
C SER A 7 -5.11 1.08 11.14
N PRO A 8 -5.20 2.42 11.26
CA PRO A 8 -4.02 3.27 11.34
C PRO A 8 -3.06 2.86 12.47
N GLU A 9 -3.58 2.38 13.59
CA GLU A 9 -2.80 1.92 14.74
C GLU A 9 -1.97 0.66 14.43
N GLU A 10 -2.46 -0.20 13.54
CA GLU A 10 -1.76 -1.41 13.09
C GLU A 10 -0.76 -1.12 11.96
N LEU A 11 -1.03 -0.12 11.11
CA LEU A 11 -0.28 0.11 9.88
C LEU A 11 0.69 1.30 9.91
N ARG A 12 0.41 2.34 10.69
CA ARG A 12 1.22 3.56 10.71
C ARG A 12 2.39 3.40 11.66
N VAL A 13 3.56 3.18 11.09
CA VAL A 13 4.82 2.98 11.84
C VAL A 13 5.81 4.13 11.61
N PRO A 14 6.71 4.41 12.57
CA PRO A 14 7.80 5.35 12.34
C PRO A 14 8.80 4.79 11.32
N LEU A 15 9.31 5.67 10.46
CA LEU A 15 10.41 5.37 9.55
C LEU A 15 11.44 6.50 9.61
N VAL A 16 12.69 6.16 9.91
CA VAL A 16 13.84 7.06 9.80
C VAL A 16 14.82 6.42 8.84
N LEU A 17 15.19 7.15 7.79
CA LEU A 17 16.11 6.68 6.75
C LEU A 17 17.26 7.66 6.62
N TYR A 18 18.48 7.18 6.86
CA TYR A 18 19.70 7.91 6.56
C TYR A 18 20.23 7.53 5.18
N VAL A 19 20.40 8.52 4.30
CA VAL A 19 20.98 8.34 2.97
C VAL A 19 22.20 9.24 2.83
N PRO A 20 23.41 8.69 2.63
CA PRO A 20 24.62 9.49 2.47
C PRO A 20 24.47 10.51 1.32
N GLY A 21 24.81 11.77 1.59
CA GLY A 21 24.74 12.86 0.61
C GLY A 21 23.34 13.43 0.34
N ALA A 22 22.27 12.85 0.91
CA ALA A 22 20.93 13.43 0.82
C ALA A 22 20.73 14.52 1.88
N ALA A 23 20.05 15.61 1.50
CA ALA A 23 19.63 16.64 2.45
C ALA A 23 18.57 16.08 3.42
N PRO A 24 18.58 16.48 4.70
CA PRO A 24 17.55 16.07 5.64
C PRO A 24 16.18 16.59 5.20
N ALA A 25 15.15 15.76 5.32
CA ALA A 25 13.78 16.12 4.96
C ALA A 25 12.77 15.33 5.79
N THR A 26 11.61 15.94 6.05
CA THR A 26 10.42 15.26 6.59
C THR A 26 9.42 15.05 5.45
N LYS A 27 8.96 13.81 5.29
CA LYS A 27 8.00 13.42 4.25
C LYS A 27 6.67 13.10 4.89
N THR A 28 5.62 13.83 4.48
CA THR A 28 4.26 13.71 5.04
C THR A 28 3.29 13.03 4.08
N TYR A 29 3.71 12.75 2.85
CA TYR A 29 2.92 11.97 1.91
C TYR A 29 2.88 10.49 2.31
N PRO A 30 1.81 9.74 1.96
CA PRO A 30 1.71 8.33 2.31
C PRO A 30 2.84 7.48 1.69
N THR A 31 3.44 6.61 2.51
CA THR A 31 4.49 5.65 2.12
C THR A 31 4.16 4.24 2.61
N SER A 32 4.73 3.22 1.96
CA SER A 32 4.57 1.80 2.29
C SER A 32 5.93 1.13 2.53
N HIS A 33 5.97 0.02 3.26
CA HIS A 33 7.16 -0.83 3.31
C HIS A 33 7.57 -1.35 1.93
N LEU A 34 6.63 -1.46 0.98
CA LEU A 34 6.93 -1.80 -0.41
C LEU A 34 7.84 -0.77 -1.10
N ASP A 35 7.95 0.45 -0.56
CA ASP A 35 8.77 1.52 -1.10
C ASP A 35 10.25 1.41 -0.67
N ILE A 36 10.56 0.62 0.36
CA ILE A 36 11.94 0.49 0.89
C ILE A 36 12.86 -0.14 -0.16
N VAL A 37 12.47 -1.28 -0.73
CA VAL A 37 13.25 -2.01 -1.73
C VAL A 37 13.56 -1.16 -2.98
N PRO A 38 12.58 -0.54 -3.66
CA PRO A 38 12.85 0.30 -4.83
C PRO A 38 13.56 1.62 -4.48
N THR A 39 13.71 1.95 -3.19
CA THR A 39 14.60 3.04 -2.74
C THR A 39 16.04 2.59 -2.61
N LEU A 40 16.27 1.46 -1.94
CA LEU A 40 17.62 1.04 -1.53
C LEU A 40 18.39 0.35 -2.66
N LEU A 41 17.73 -0.47 -3.47
CA LEU A 41 18.43 -1.25 -4.51
C LEU A 41 19.10 -0.37 -5.58
N PRO A 42 18.48 0.72 -6.08
CA PRO A 42 19.18 1.65 -6.97
C PRO A 42 20.42 2.28 -6.34
N LEU A 43 20.36 2.65 -5.05
CA LEU A 43 21.50 3.18 -4.31
C LEU A 43 22.63 2.15 -4.14
N ALA A 44 22.28 0.86 -4.11
CA ALA A 44 23.23 -0.25 -4.09
C ALA A 44 23.77 -0.64 -5.49
N GLY A 45 23.38 0.08 -6.54
CA GLY A 45 23.89 -0.11 -7.89
C GLY A 45 23.04 -1.00 -8.80
N VAL A 46 21.83 -1.41 -8.38
CA VAL A 46 20.88 -2.11 -9.26
C VAL A 46 20.36 -1.14 -10.32
N LYS A 47 20.46 -1.52 -11.59
CA LYS A 47 20.10 -0.66 -12.73
C LYS A 47 18.76 -1.01 -13.39
N ASN A 48 18.18 -2.15 -13.04
CA ASN A 48 16.91 -2.60 -13.60
C ASN A 48 15.77 -1.64 -13.18
N PRO A 49 14.75 -1.43 -14.02
CA PRO A 49 13.53 -0.74 -13.62
C PRO A 49 12.96 -1.33 -12.32
N ALA A 50 12.52 -0.47 -11.41
CA ALA A 50 12.03 -0.92 -10.09
C ALA A 50 10.81 -1.86 -10.20
N ALA A 51 10.00 -1.70 -11.25
CA ALA A 51 8.86 -2.55 -11.53
C ALA A 51 9.23 -4.03 -11.77
N ASP A 52 10.48 -4.33 -12.12
CA ASP A 52 10.95 -5.70 -12.35
C ASP A 52 11.07 -6.51 -11.05
N TYR A 53 11.16 -5.84 -9.90
CA TYR A 53 11.44 -6.49 -8.61
C TYR A 53 10.65 -5.97 -7.41
N ALA A 54 9.89 -4.88 -7.56
CA ALA A 54 9.12 -4.29 -6.47
C ALA A 54 7.78 -3.73 -6.95
N SER A 55 6.83 -3.59 -6.02
CA SER A 55 5.50 -2.96 -6.21
C SER A 55 5.38 -1.55 -5.62
N GLY A 56 6.40 -1.09 -4.88
CA GLY A 56 6.44 0.27 -4.36
C GLY A 56 7.11 1.25 -5.33
N ILE A 57 7.27 2.47 -4.85
CA ILE A 57 7.99 3.54 -5.53
C ILE A 57 9.14 4.03 -4.65
N SER A 58 10.13 4.71 -5.22
CA SER A 58 11.23 5.26 -4.43
C SER A 58 10.72 6.25 -3.39
N LEU A 59 11.17 6.09 -2.15
CA LEU A 59 10.94 7.04 -1.06
C LEU A 59 11.64 8.36 -1.31
N LEU A 60 12.66 8.44 -2.18
CA LEU A 60 13.42 9.66 -2.44
C LEU A 60 12.66 10.66 -3.32
N GLU A 61 11.75 10.18 -4.16
CA GLU A 61 10.97 10.99 -5.08
C GLU A 61 9.49 11.02 -4.66
N PRO A 62 8.86 12.20 -4.58
CA PRO A 62 7.42 12.26 -4.37
C PRO A 62 6.71 11.79 -5.64
N ALA A 63 5.92 10.73 -5.55
CA ALA A 63 4.96 10.40 -6.59
C ALA A 63 3.57 10.17 -5.99
N GLY A 64 2.57 10.76 -6.64
CA GLY A 64 1.18 10.50 -6.32
C GLY A 64 0.86 9.03 -6.62
N ARG A 65 0.20 8.36 -5.67
CA ARG A 65 -0.34 7.02 -5.87
C ARG A 65 -1.83 7.02 -5.55
N PRO A 66 -2.64 6.23 -6.26
CA PRO A 66 -4.06 6.17 -6.01
C PRO A 66 -4.40 5.50 -4.66
N TYR A 67 -3.53 4.60 -4.17
CA TYR A 67 -3.68 3.90 -2.89
C TYR A 67 -2.34 3.32 -2.41
N ILE A 68 -2.28 2.95 -1.13
CA ILE A 68 -1.30 2.02 -0.54
C ILE A 68 -2.01 0.68 -0.33
N THR A 69 -1.30 -0.43 -0.53
CA THR A 69 -1.80 -1.75 -0.18
C THR A 69 -1.16 -2.26 1.09
N ALA A 70 -1.96 -2.93 1.91
CA ALA A 70 -1.55 -3.81 2.99
C ALA A 70 -2.28 -5.14 2.82
N ALA A 71 -1.67 -6.25 3.21
CA ALA A 71 -2.28 -7.56 3.07
C ALA A 71 -2.02 -8.43 4.29
N SER A 72 -3.02 -9.25 4.61
CA SER A 72 -2.91 -10.41 5.48
C SER A 72 -2.89 -11.66 4.61
N TRP A 73 -3.00 -12.83 5.22
CA TRP A 73 -2.96 -14.12 4.53
C TRP A 73 -4.15 -14.35 3.59
N ASP A 74 -5.33 -13.80 3.90
CA ASP A 74 -6.55 -13.97 3.10
C ASP A 74 -7.32 -12.68 2.79
N THR A 75 -6.84 -11.52 3.23
CA THR A 75 -7.45 -10.21 2.99
C THR A 75 -6.43 -9.19 2.52
N ALA A 76 -6.89 -8.21 1.74
CA ALA A 76 -6.11 -7.05 1.35
C ALA A 76 -6.88 -5.77 1.67
N GLY A 77 -6.15 -4.78 2.18
CA GLY A 77 -6.61 -3.42 2.40
C GLY A 77 -6.03 -2.49 1.33
N LEU A 78 -6.89 -1.73 0.65
CA LEU A 78 -6.50 -0.62 -0.22
C LEU A 78 -6.76 0.69 0.51
N LEU A 79 -5.70 1.33 0.97
CA LEU A 79 -5.71 2.55 1.74
C LEU A 79 -5.59 3.76 0.82
N THR A 80 -6.59 4.62 0.86
CA THR A 80 -6.57 5.96 0.27
C THR A 80 -6.38 7.00 1.39
N GLY A 81 -6.23 8.28 1.05
CA GLY A 81 -6.09 9.34 2.07
C GLY A 81 -7.29 9.47 3.01
N GLU A 82 -8.47 8.96 2.62
CA GLU A 82 -9.73 9.15 3.35
C GLU A 82 -10.46 7.86 3.69
N ARG A 83 -10.17 6.77 2.97
CA ARG A 83 -10.94 5.51 3.02
C ARG A 83 -10.04 4.30 2.92
N ILE A 84 -10.47 3.21 3.54
CA ILE A 84 -9.83 1.90 3.46
C ILE A 84 -10.84 0.92 2.86
N LEU A 85 -10.51 0.30 1.73
CA LEU A 85 -11.29 -0.80 1.15
C LEU A 85 -10.66 -2.13 1.56
N GLU A 86 -11.40 -2.95 2.28
CA GLU A 86 -11.01 -4.32 2.58
C GLU A 86 -11.70 -5.30 1.64
N MET A 87 -10.91 -6.23 1.10
CA MET A 87 -11.42 -7.29 0.25
C MET A 87 -10.80 -8.64 0.62
N PRO A 88 -11.57 -9.74 0.52
CA PRO A 88 -10.99 -11.06 0.59
C PRO A 88 -10.16 -11.35 -0.67
N LEU A 89 -9.00 -11.99 -0.49
CA LEU A 89 -8.15 -12.46 -1.59
C LEU A 89 -8.74 -13.71 -2.26
N ALA A 90 -9.59 -14.45 -1.55
CA ALA A 90 -10.36 -15.56 -2.09
C ALA A 90 -11.82 -15.14 -2.31
N ALA A 91 -12.29 -15.19 -3.56
CA ALA A 91 -13.60 -14.68 -3.97
C ALA A 91 -14.81 -15.28 -3.24
N TYR A 92 -14.65 -16.45 -2.60
CA TYR A 92 -15.71 -17.11 -1.85
C TYR A 92 -15.79 -16.68 -0.36
N ARG A 93 -14.87 -15.85 0.13
CA ARG A 93 -14.72 -15.53 1.57
C ARG A 93 -15.38 -14.23 2.04
N GLY A 94 -16.52 -13.86 1.46
CA GLY A 94 -17.33 -12.73 1.92
C GLY A 94 -17.30 -11.52 0.99
N GLY A 95 -17.76 -10.37 1.49
CA GLY A 95 -17.97 -9.15 0.72
C GLY A 95 -16.90 -8.08 0.91
N LEU A 96 -16.98 -7.04 0.11
CA LEU A 96 -16.18 -5.82 0.27
C LEU A 96 -16.65 -5.05 1.50
N LYS A 97 -15.70 -4.53 2.28
CA LYS A 97 -15.97 -3.59 3.37
C LYS A 97 -15.23 -2.29 3.14
N VAL A 98 -15.83 -1.18 3.52
CA VAL A 98 -15.19 0.13 3.42
C VAL A 98 -15.18 0.77 4.79
N PHE A 99 -14.07 1.39 5.13
CA PHE A 99 -13.89 2.13 6.36
C PHE A 99 -13.46 3.56 6.04
N ASP A 100 -13.70 4.49 6.95
CA ASP A 100 -13.10 5.81 6.91
C ASP A 100 -11.62 5.78 7.38
N ALA A 101 -10.97 6.94 7.43
CA ALA A 101 -9.60 7.08 7.88
C ALA A 101 -9.38 6.70 9.36
N GLY A 102 -10.44 6.68 10.18
CA GLY A 102 -10.42 6.26 11.59
C GLY A 102 -10.80 4.79 11.77
N TYR A 103 -10.89 4.03 10.69
CA TYR A 103 -11.24 2.61 10.69
C TYR A 103 -12.67 2.32 11.20
N LEU A 104 -13.60 3.26 11.00
CA LEU A 104 -15.04 3.04 11.24
C LEU A 104 -15.71 2.55 9.96
N GLU A 105 -16.46 1.45 10.06
CA GLU A 105 -17.12 0.84 8.91
C GLU A 105 -18.19 1.78 8.32
N LEU A 106 -18.11 1.99 7.01
CA LEU A 106 -19.03 2.80 6.23
C LEU A 106 -20.06 1.91 5.51
N PRO A 107 -21.22 2.46 5.13
CA PRO A 107 -22.22 1.71 4.38
C PRO A 107 -21.65 1.13 3.07
N GLY A 108 -21.97 -0.13 2.76
CA GLY A 108 -21.38 -0.86 1.62
C GLY A 108 -21.54 -0.20 0.24
N ARG A 109 -22.48 0.74 0.06
CA ARG A 109 -22.59 1.57 -1.15
C ARG A 109 -21.32 2.38 -1.46
N GLU A 110 -20.53 2.71 -0.44
CA GLU A 110 -19.27 3.44 -0.58
C GLU A 110 -18.19 2.61 -1.30
N ALA A 111 -18.32 1.28 -1.35
CA ALA A 111 -17.40 0.40 -2.06
C ALA A 111 -17.38 0.66 -3.56
N ALA A 112 -18.51 1.08 -4.14
CA ALA A 112 -18.63 1.34 -5.57
C ALA A 112 -17.62 2.39 -6.06
N ALA A 113 -17.32 3.41 -5.24
CA ALA A 113 -16.35 4.45 -5.56
C ALA A 113 -14.89 3.93 -5.59
N LEU A 114 -14.61 2.85 -4.86
CA LEU A 114 -13.28 2.27 -4.71
C LEU A 114 -13.07 1.05 -5.62
N SER A 115 -14.12 0.52 -6.25
CA SER A 115 -14.06 -0.62 -7.18
C SER A 115 -12.99 -0.51 -8.27
N PRO A 116 -12.72 0.66 -8.90
CA PRO A 116 -11.63 0.78 -9.88
C PRO A 116 -10.25 0.47 -9.30
N LEU A 117 -10.04 0.64 -7.99
CA LEU A 117 -8.79 0.33 -7.32
C LEU A 117 -8.54 -1.18 -7.20
N ILE A 118 -9.61 -1.97 -7.09
CA ILE A 118 -9.53 -3.44 -7.06
C ILE A 118 -8.85 -3.97 -8.31
N VAL A 119 -9.26 -3.48 -9.49
CA VAL A 119 -8.70 -3.90 -10.78
C VAL A 119 -7.22 -3.51 -10.88
N LYS A 120 -6.86 -2.30 -10.42
CA LYS A 120 -5.47 -1.84 -10.37
C LYS A 120 -4.63 -2.72 -9.45
N PHE A 121 -5.15 -3.05 -8.26
CA PHE A 121 -4.50 -3.94 -7.30
C PHE A 121 -4.31 -5.34 -7.87
N GLN A 122 -5.33 -5.94 -8.47
CA GLN A 122 -5.23 -7.27 -9.06
C GLN A 122 -4.21 -7.32 -10.20
N LYS A 123 -4.14 -6.28 -11.04
CA LYS A 123 -3.12 -6.18 -12.09
C LYS A 123 -1.71 -6.12 -11.49
N GLU A 124 -1.52 -5.32 -10.45
CA GLU A 124 -0.25 -5.16 -9.74
C GLU A 124 0.18 -6.46 -9.04
N ALA A 125 -0.72 -7.06 -8.25
CA ALA A 125 -0.47 -8.28 -7.48
C ALA A 125 -0.08 -9.47 -8.37
N LYS A 126 -0.56 -9.50 -9.62
CA LYS A 126 -0.23 -10.55 -10.60
C LYS A 126 1.15 -10.38 -11.25
N ARG A 127 1.85 -9.25 -11.07
CA ARG A 127 3.13 -9.01 -11.76
C ARG A 127 4.20 -10.04 -11.42
N PHE A 128 4.15 -10.60 -10.21
CA PHE A 128 5.17 -11.53 -9.70
C PHE A 128 4.68 -12.98 -9.58
N THR A 129 3.48 -13.28 -10.07
CA THR A 129 2.92 -14.64 -10.09
C THR A 129 3.01 -15.21 -11.51
N LYS A 130 3.46 -16.46 -11.64
CA LYS A 130 3.51 -17.20 -12.90
C LYS A 130 2.16 -17.80 -13.27
#